data_AF-A0A095VNY1-F1
#
_entry.id   AF-A0A095VNY1-F1
#
_cell.length_a   1.000
_cell.length_b   1.000
_cell.length_c   1.000
_cell.angle_alpha   90.00
_cell.angle_beta   90.00
_cell.angle_gamma   90.00
#
_symmetry.space_group_name_H-M   'P 1'
#
loop_
_entity.id
_entity.type
_entity.pdbx_description
1 polymer ?
#
loop_
_entity_poly.entity_id
_entity_poly.type
_entity_poly.pdbx_seq_one_letter_code
_entity_poly.pdbx_strand_id
1 'polypeptide(L)'
;MPSRKKADTDASPATLEATIAEIEGILGRMEGEEQPLEQSLKDFEAGITLTRRAQALLQEAEQQVQKLTENADGEPAATALDDDADA
;
A
#
# COMPACT_ATOMS: atom_id res chain seq x y z
N MET A 1 13.33 -29.10 -15.18
CA MET A 1 12.80 -28.18 -14.15
C MET A 1 12.93 -26.76 -14.69
N PRO A 2 11.84 -26.02 -14.97
CA PRO A 2 11.95 -24.65 -15.40
C PRO A 2 11.98 -23.70 -14.20
N SER A 3 13.06 -22.93 -14.13
CA SER A 3 13.35 -21.89 -13.15
C SER A 3 12.23 -20.87 -13.03
N ARG A 4 11.72 -20.63 -11.81
CA ARG A 4 10.90 -19.44 -11.53
C ARG A 4 11.82 -18.22 -11.48
N LYS A 5 11.78 -17.53 -12.62
CA LYS A 5 12.24 -16.18 -12.92
C LYS A 5 12.17 -15.27 -11.69
N LYS A 6 13.29 -14.61 -11.40
CA LYS A 6 13.44 -13.52 -10.42
C LYS A 6 12.22 -12.60 -10.57
N ALA A 7 11.39 -12.51 -9.53
CA ALA A 7 10.36 -11.50 -9.48
C ALA A 7 11.10 -10.17 -9.37
N ASP A 8 10.97 -9.40 -10.44
CA ASP A 8 11.55 -8.10 -10.63
C ASP A 8 11.35 -7.24 -9.37
N THR A 9 12.46 -6.69 -8.87
CA THR A 9 12.48 -5.55 -7.96
C THR A 9 11.88 -4.36 -8.73
N ASP A 10 10.56 -4.35 -8.84
CA ASP A 10 9.82 -3.32 -9.53
C ASP A 10 9.78 -2.11 -8.60
N ALA A 11 10.67 -1.15 -8.86
CA ALA A 11 10.65 0.20 -8.30
C ALA A 11 9.44 1.01 -8.84
N SER A 12 8.30 0.33 -9.00
CA SER A 12 7.02 0.95 -9.29
C SER A 12 6.45 1.45 -7.96
N PRO A 13 5.91 2.68 -7.88
CA PRO A 13 5.24 3.19 -6.67
C PRO A 13 4.02 2.33 -6.26
N ALA A 14 3.66 1.31 -7.06
CA ALA A 14 2.72 0.24 -6.71
C ALA A 14 3.12 -0.56 -5.46
N THR A 15 4.41 -0.67 -5.14
CA THR A 15 4.85 -1.47 -3.99
C THR A 15 4.92 -0.64 -2.71
N LEU A 16 4.70 -1.31 -1.57
CA LEU A 16 4.85 -0.70 -0.25
C LEU A 16 6.28 -0.19 -0.04
N GLU A 17 7.27 -0.99 -0.44
CA GLU A 17 8.69 -0.67 -0.31
C GLU A 17 9.06 0.59 -1.10
N ALA A 18 8.58 0.72 -2.34
CA ALA A 18 8.79 1.94 -3.12
C ALA A 18 8.07 3.16 -2.51
N THR A 19 6.85 2.96 -2.00
CA THR A 19 6.09 4.03 -1.32
C THR A 19 6.84 4.53 -0.08
N ILE A 20 7.42 3.63 0.71
CA ILE A 20 8.23 4.00 1.89
C ILE A 20 9.49 4.74 1.47
N ALA A 21 10.21 4.27 0.44
CA ALA A 21 11.41 4.94 -0.06
C ALA A 21 11.13 6.38 -0.55
N GLU A 22 9.98 6.61 -1.19
CA GLU A 22 9.57 7.97 -1.60
C GLU A 22 9.27 8.87 -0.39
N ILE A 23 8.64 8.33 0.66
CA ILE A 23 8.40 9.07 1.91
C ILE A 23 9.72 9.45 2.58
N GLU A 24 10.68 8.54 2.67
CA GLU A 24 12.02 8.83 3.22
C GLU A 24 12.73 9.93 2.40
N GLY A 25 12.60 9.88 1.08
CA GLY A 25 13.13 10.92 0.20
C GLY A 25 12.46 12.29 0.40
N ILE A 26 11.16 12.32 0.71
CA ILE A 26 10.45 13.56 1.08
C ILE A 26 10.96 14.10 2.41
N LEU A 27 11.08 13.25 3.42
CA LEU A 27 11.58 13.65 4.74
C LEU A 27 13.00 14.23 4.64
N GLY A 28 13.88 13.58 3.89
CA GLY A 28 15.23 14.09 3.67
C GLY A 28 15.28 15.47 2.98
N ARG A 29 14.31 15.80 2.12
CA ARG A 29 14.18 17.15 1.56
C ARG A 29 13.68 18.15 2.60
N MET A 30 12.66 17.77 3.37
CA MET A 30 12.08 18.60 4.43
C MET A 30 13.06 18.93 5.56
N GLU A 31 14.08 18.10 5.78
CA GLU A 31 15.15 18.33 6.75
C GLU A 31 16.19 19.37 6.30
N GLY A 32 16.15 19.83 5.04
CA GLY A 32 17.06 20.84 4.52
C GLY A 32 16.84 22.24 5.12
N GLU A 33 17.93 22.94 5.46
CA GLU A 33 17.91 24.21 6.20
C GLU A 33 17.27 25.41 5.44
N GLU A 34 17.15 25.33 4.11
CA GLU A 34 16.65 26.45 3.27
C GLU A 34 15.53 26.04 2.29
N GLN A 35 14.63 25.14 2.69
CA GLN A 35 13.50 24.81 1.83
C GLN A 35 12.44 25.94 1.79
N PRO A 36 12.08 26.48 0.61
CA PRO A 36 11.01 27.47 0.50
C PRO A 36 9.68 26.92 1.02
N LEU A 37 8.90 27.75 1.72
CA LEU A 37 7.61 27.35 2.31
C LEU A 37 6.68 26.64 1.31
N GLU A 38 6.60 27.14 0.08
CA GLU A 38 5.76 26.56 -0.97
C GLU A 38 6.22 25.15 -1.36
N GLN A 39 7.53 24.89 -1.33
CA GLN A 39 8.07 23.56 -1.56
C GLN A 39 7.79 22.64 -0.37
N SER A 40 7.90 23.13 0.87
CA SER A 40 7.53 22.39 2.09
C SER A 40 6.06 21.98 2.12
N LEU A 41 5.17 22.84 1.62
CA LEU A 41 3.74 22.49 1.50
C LEU A 41 3.51 21.40 0.45
N LYS A 42 4.20 21.45 -0.70
CA LYS A 42 4.12 20.41 -1.73
C LYS A 42 4.65 19.07 -1.24
N ASP A 43 5.80 19.07 -0.57
CA ASP A 43 6.40 17.86 -0.01
C ASP A 43 5.52 17.26 1.10
N PHE A 44 4.90 18.10 1.94
CA PHE A 44 3.93 17.65 2.94
C PHE A 44 2.70 17.00 2.31
N GLU A 45 2.09 17.63 1.29
CA GLU A 45 0.93 17.08 0.57
C GLU A 45 1.27 15.73 -0.09
N ALA A 46 2.45 15.64 -0.72
CA ALA A 46 2.95 14.40 -1.29
C ALA A 46 3.13 13.32 -0.21
N GLY A 47 3.72 13.66 0.93
CA GLY A 47 3.93 12.75 2.06
C GLY A 47 2.62 12.19 2.63
N ILE A 48 1.59 13.04 2.77
CA ILE A 48 0.25 12.60 3.19
C ILE A 48 -0.36 11.63 2.18
N THR A 49 -0.24 11.93 0.89
CA THR A 49 -0.77 11.08 -0.18
C THR A 49 -0.11 9.70 -0.18
N LEU A 50 1.21 9.66 -0.07
CA LEU A 50 1.98 8.41 0.00
C LEU A 50 1.68 7.62 1.27
N THR A 51 1.52 8.29 2.41
CA THR A 51 1.15 7.63 3.67
C THR A 51 -0.20 6.93 3.55
N ARG A 52 -1.20 7.59 2.95
CA ARG A 52 -2.53 6.97 2.70
C ARG A 52 -2.43 5.77 1.76
N ARG A 53 -1.57 5.87 0.74
CA ARG A 53 -1.31 4.76 -0.18
C ARG A 53 -0.67 3.57 0.54
N ALA A 54 0.33 3.80 1.38
CA ALA A 54 0.98 2.76 2.17
C ALA A 54 -0.03 2.04 3.08
N GLN A 55 -0.92 2.80 3.74
CA GLN A 55 -1.99 2.24 4.57
C GLN A 55 -2.96 1.36 3.75
N ALA A 56 -3.34 1.80 2.55
CA ALA A 56 -4.23 1.02 1.68
C ALA A 56 -3.57 -0.30 1.23
N LEU A 57 -2.29 -0.27 0.86
CA LEU A 57 -1.54 -1.47 0.49
C LEU A 57 -1.43 -2.46 1.66
N LEU A 58 -1.22 -1.95 2.88
CA LEU A 58 -1.20 -2.78 4.09
C LEU A 58 -2.57 -3.40 4.37
N GLN A 59 -3.65 -2.64 4.25
CA GLN A 59 -5.02 -3.17 4.41
C GLN A 59 -5.35 -4.24 3.37
N GLU A 60 -4.94 -4.06 2.11
CA GLU A 60 -5.13 -5.08 1.09
C GLU A 60 -4.39 -6.37 1.43
N ALA A 61 -3.13 -6.25 1.87
CA ALA A 61 -2.33 -7.40 2.29
C ALA A 61 -2.97 -8.12 3.50
N GLU A 62 -3.46 -7.37 4.49
CA GLU A 62 -4.16 -7.92 5.67
C GLU A 62 -5.42 -8.69 5.26
N GLN A 63 -6.25 -8.14 4.37
CA GLN A 63 -7.44 -8.82 3.86
C GLN A 63 -7.10 -10.11 3.11
N GLN A 64 -6.01 -10.12 2.34
CA GLN A 64 -5.55 -11.33 1.65
C GLN A 64 -5.10 -12.39 2.65
N VAL A 65 -4.34 -12.01 3.68
CA VAL A 65 -3.92 -12.93 4.75
C VAL A 65 -5.15 -13.49 5.46
N GLN A 66 -6.11 -12.63 5.84
CA GLN A 66 -7.33 -13.05 6.53
C GLN A 66 -8.10 -14.10 5.72
N LYS A 67 -8.34 -13.85 4.42
CA LYS A 67 -8.99 -14.81 3.53
C LYS A 67 -8.22 -16.14 3.45
N LEU A 68 -6.90 -16.11 3.40
CA LEU A 68 -6.09 -17.32 3.36
C LEU A 68 -6.16 -18.12 4.67
N THR A 69 -6.19 -17.45 5.83
CA THR A 69 -6.36 -18.11 7.13
C THR A 69 -7.77 -18.67 7.33
N GLU A 70 -8.82 -17.93 6.98
CA GLU A 70 -10.21 -18.40 7.05
C GLU A 70 -10.42 -19.66 6.19
N ASN A 71 -9.81 -19.70 5.00
CA ASN A 71 -9.84 -20.86 4.11
C ASN A 71 -8.99 -22.05 4.63
N ALA A 72 -7.95 -21.79 5.44
CA ALA A 72 -7.08 -22.84 5.99
C ALA A 72 -7.70 -23.56 7.20
N ASP A 73 -8.53 -22.86 7.98
CA ASP A 73 -9.21 -23.41 9.16
C ASP A 73 -10.58 -24.05 8.83
N GLY A 74 -10.98 -24.03 7.55
CA GLY A 74 -12.10 -24.83 7.03
C GLY A 74 -13.50 -24.31 7.36
N GLU A 75 -13.66 -23.03 7.72
CA GLU A 75 -14.96 -22.38 7.78
C GLU A 75 -15.25 -21.60 6.49
N PRO A 76 -16.50 -21.63 5.98
CA PRO A 76 -16.82 -21.00 4.72
C PRO A 76 -16.64 -19.48 4.83
N ALA A 77 -15.90 -18.90 3.89
CA ALA A 77 -16.00 -17.49 3.54
C ALA A 77 -17.45 -17.23 3.11
N ALA A 78 -18.31 -16.86 4.05
CA ALA A 78 -19.66 -16.42 3.78
C ALA A 78 -19.56 -15.06 3.07
N THR A 79 -19.41 -15.11 1.74
CA THR A 79 -19.74 -13.98 0.89
C THR A 79 -21.23 -13.75 1.03
N ALA A 80 -21.64 -12.90 1.99
CA ALA A 80 -22.90 -12.21 1.91
C ALA A 80 -22.77 -11.12 0.84
N LEU A 81 -22.75 -11.57 -0.41
CA LEU A 81 -23.01 -10.76 -1.59
C LEU A 81 -24.29 -11.33 -2.19
N ASP A 82 -25.41 -10.71 -1.81
CA ASP A 82 -26.66 -10.56 -2.56
C ASP A 82 -27.79 -10.30 -1.55
N ASP A 83 -27.94 -9.03 -1.14
CA ASP A 83 -29.19 -8.51 -0.57
C ASP A 83 -29.82 -7.49 -1.54
N ASP A 84 -29.76 -7.83 -2.84
CA ASP A 84 -30.66 -7.31 -3.87
C ASP A 84 -31.60 -8.47 -4.27
N ALA A 85 -32.60 -8.73 -3.42
CA ALA A 85 -33.76 -9.56 -3.74
C ALA A 85 -35.01 -9.05 -2.99
N ASP A 86 -35.57 -7.97 -3.53
CA ASP A 86 -37.01 -7.73 -3.72
C ASP A 86 -37.99 -8.45 -2.75
N ALA A 87 -38.54 -7.71 -1.76
CA ALA A 87 -39.92 -7.82 -1.25
C ALA A 87 -40.29 -6.65 -0.33
#